data_AF-E0W1C4-F1
#
_entry.id   AF-E0W1C4-F1
#
_cell.length_a   1.000
_cell.length_b   1.000
_cell.length_c   1.000
_cell.angle_alpha   90.00
_cell.angle_beta   90.00
_cell.angle_gamma   90.00
#
_symmetry.space_group_name_H-M   'P 1'
#
loop_
_entity.id
_entity.type
_entity.pdbx_description
1 polymer ?
#
loop_
_entity_poly.entity_id
_entity_poly.type
_entity_poly.pdbx_seq_one_letter_code
_entity_poly.pdbx_strand_id
1 'polypeptide(L)'
;MDNPFLKEGWEKDYELRSTLSEITNRLKLWDQISLIFLMCKSPEYALITMKLLFKETSHSSRNNLFFNWLMEQNIFQNDSWKILFSEFLTIIQHYQSIKLLGYDKNEMKKKFLPKNNLKADSVSNIRKLLYNICEDLDKEDTRRLIEAMDLKNEIDYHNDDDEKGFKYLEYKFLLWSKYRVINLNPDENINLDALIKVLKSINFSNYVPGIEIIVEQSNINLIRNSIVIKSDFQHSECYPIIKKNNLGYCVIINEKVFTDSKFDTRWGTEKDVERLVEVFSNYGFDIRIHYDLTFDELITTLEFYTRAIDKNHSAFILIILSHGSENVIYTSDSQAVDMNTIEMVFQAEICPNLIGKPKIFIVQSCQGEKWQKMCMENENGNILRDGIIASKQKEEIFMGPQRGDSLIAWSTVQGFASFRDKYNGSWYIQEFCNELWRFGDVADLVEIFTRVNNNLRRKVYENQFMVPSMLLSLRAKVKFPHVEKNKQNAKRKILERIIFENVFEEFLLKNGDLIRLKNLIKK
;
A
#
# COMPACT_ATOMS: atom_id res chain seq x y z
N MET A 1 -22.49 -32.13 -2.67
CA MET A 1 -23.00 -30.92 -3.34
C MET A 1 -21.80 -30.19 -3.89
N ASP A 2 -21.48 -30.49 -5.15
CA ASP A 2 -20.40 -29.88 -5.92
C ASP A 2 -20.65 -28.37 -6.05
N ASN A 3 -19.74 -27.56 -5.50
CA ASN A 3 -19.78 -26.12 -5.69
C ASN A 3 -18.95 -25.77 -6.94
N PRO A 4 -19.58 -25.44 -8.08
CA PRO A 4 -18.88 -25.19 -9.34
C PRO A 4 -17.90 -24.01 -9.25
N PHE A 5 -18.13 -23.03 -8.36
CA PHE A 5 -17.23 -21.89 -8.17
C PHE A 5 -15.91 -22.25 -7.46
N LEU A 6 -15.95 -23.22 -6.54
CA LEU A 6 -14.72 -23.75 -5.94
C LEU A 6 -13.97 -24.63 -6.94
N LYS A 7 -14.68 -25.38 -7.77
CA LYS A 7 -14.06 -26.22 -8.81
C LYS A 7 -13.34 -25.39 -9.87
N GLU A 8 -13.95 -24.31 -10.36
CA GLU A 8 -13.35 -23.38 -11.33
C GLU A 8 -12.11 -22.66 -10.78
N GLY A 9 -12.13 -22.23 -9.52
CA GLY A 9 -10.97 -21.57 -8.90
C GLY A 9 -9.75 -22.49 -8.72
N TRP A 10 -10.00 -23.75 -8.35
CA TRP A 10 -8.96 -24.77 -8.20
C TRP A 10 -8.42 -25.26 -9.55
N GLU A 11 -9.29 -25.43 -10.56
CA GLU A 11 -8.89 -25.79 -11.92
C GLU A 11 -8.04 -24.70 -12.58
N LYS A 12 -8.38 -23.41 -12.38
CA LYS A 12 -7.58 -22.28 -12.89
C LYS A 12 -6.20 -22.19 -12.25
N ASP A 13 -6.08 -22.34 -10.92
CA ASP A 13 -4.76 -22.33 -10.25
C ASP A 13 -3.91 -23.55 -10.64
N TYR A 14 -4.54 -24.71 -10.81
CA TYR A 14 -3.89 -25.92 -11.30
C TYR A 14 -3.36 -25.75 -12.74
N GLU A 15 -4.18 -25.24 -13.66
CA GLU A 15 -3.78 -25.01 -15.05
C GLU A 15 -2.61 -24.02 -15.15
N LEU A 16 -2.68 -22.90 -14.41
CA LEU A 16 -1.61 -21.91 -14.33
C LEU A 16 -0.30 -22.55 -13.87
N ARG A 17 -0.31 -23.21 -12.71
CA ARG A 17 0.90 -23.82 -12.12
C ARG A 17 1.47 -24.93 -12.99
N SER A 18 0.61 -25.78 -13.56
CA SER A 18 1.02 -26.86 -14.46
C SER A 18 1.71 -26.30 -15.72
N THR A 19 1.07 -25.32 -16.37
CA THR A 19 1.58 -24.69 -17.59
C THR A 19 2.90 -23.95 -17.34
N LEU A 20 2.97 -23.15 -16.27
CA LEU A 20 4.18 -22.42 -15.91
C LEU A 20 5.33 -23.35 -15.50
N SER A 21 5.05 -24.45 -14.81
CA SER A 21 6.05 -25.46 -14.48
C SER A 21 6.64 -26.09 -15.75
N GLU A 22 5.79 -26.44 -16.72
CA GLU A 22 6.27 -26.98 -18.00
C GLU A 22 7.11 -25.97 -18.78
N ILE A 23 6.67 -24.71 -18.85
CA ILE A 23 7.44 -23.63 -19.50
C ILE A 23 8.78 -23.44 -18.79
N THR A 24 8.78 -23.37 -17.46
CA THR A 24 9.98 -23.16 -16.65
C THR A 24 11.01 -24.27 -16.87
N ASN A 25 10.54 -25.52 -17.01
CA ASN A 25 11.42 -26.65 -17.29
C ASN A 25 12.05 -26.65 -18.69
N ARG A 26 11.48 -25.90 -19.63
CA ARG A 26 12.00 -25.77 -21.01
C ARG A 26 12.93 -24.57 -21.18
N LEU A 27 12.86 -23.58 -20.29
CA LEU A 27 13.67 -22.37 -20.35
C LEU A 27 15.09 -22.66 -19.89
N LYS A 28 16.07 -22.15 -20.65
CA LYS A 28 17.48 -22.19 -20.24
C LYS A 28 17.79 -20.98 -19.36
N LEU A 29 18.97 -21.00 -18.71
CA LEU A 29 19.36 -19.94 -17.79
C LEU A 29 19.33 -18.55 -18.45
N TRP A 30 19.86 -18.39 -19.66
CA TRP A 30 19.82 -17.09 -20.34
C TRP A 30 18.39 -16.62 -20.65
N ASP A 31 17.47 -17.54 -20.96
CA ASP A 31 16.06 -17.20 -21.16
C ASP A 31 15.41 -16.75 -19.85
N GLN A 32 15.73 -17.43 -18.73
CA GLN A 32 15.28 -17.05 -17.39
C GLN A 32 15.80 -15.66 -17.01
N ILE A 33 17.09 -15.37 -17.23
CA ILE A 33 17.68 -14.05 -16.98
C ILE A 33 17.00 -12.97 -17.82
N SER A 34 16.77 -13.23 -19.10
CA SER A 34 16.08 -12.31 -20.01
C SER A 34 14.65 -12.03 -19.55
N LEU A 35 13.91 -13.05 -19.11
CA LEU A 35 12.56 -12.90 -18.58
C LEU A 35 12.55 -12.10 -17.27
N ILE A 36 13.48 -12.39 -16.34
CA ILE A 36 13.61 -11.60 -15.10
C ILE A 36 13.84 -10.13 -15.44
N PHE A 37 14.78 -9.84 -16.34
CA PHE A 37 15.07 -8.47 -16.76
C PHE A 37 13.85 -7.77 -17.36
N LEU A 38 13.15 -8.42 -18.30
CA LEU A 38 11.99 -7.82 -18.98
C LEU A 38 10.80 -7.63 -18.04
N MET A 39 10.58 -8.54 -17.09
CA MET A 39 9.40 -8.56 -16.21
C MET A 39 9.63 -7.85 -14.86
N CYS A 40 10.87 -7.52 -14.47
CA CYS A 40 11.14 -6.98 -13.15
C CYS A 40 10.46 -5.63 -12.88
N LYS A 41 10.01 -5.44 -11.63
CA LYS A 41 9.54 -4.14 -11.12
C LYS A 41 10.63 -3.41 -10.34
N SER A 42 11.28 -4.11 -9.42
CA SER A 42 12.45 -3.63 -8.67
C SER A 42 13.74 -4.25 -9.25
N PRO A 43 14.72 -3.43 -9.65
CA PRO A 43 16.05 -3.92 -10.03
C PRO A 43 16.74 -4.71 -8.92
N GLU A 44 16.60 -4.31 -7.66
CA GLU A 44 17.21 -4.97 -6.50
C GLU A 44 16.71 -6.39 -6.33
N TYR A 45 15.39 -6.59 -6.40
CA TYR A 45 14.78 -7.91 -6.29
C TYR A 45 15.23 -8.83 -7.43
N ALA A 46 15.22 -8.31 -8.66
CA ALA A 46 15.72 -9.03 -9.83
C ALA A 46 17.20 -9.43 -9.69
N LEU A 47 18.05 -8.53 -9.20
CA LEU A 47 19.47 -8.81 -8.95
C LEU A 47 19.64 -9.94 -7.92
N ILE A 48 18.91 -9.90 -6.80
CA ILE A 48 18.96 -10.96 -5.78
C ILE A 48 18.58 -12.31 -6.41
N THR A 49 17.48 -12.37 -7.16
CA THR A 49 17.04 -13.60 -7.82
C THR A 49 18.08 -14.11 -8.82
N MET A 50 18.62 -13.25 -9.68
CA MET A 50 19.64 -13.64 -10.66
C MET A 50 20.89 -14.21 -9.96
N LYS A 51 21.35 -13.59 -8.87
CA LYS A 51 22.48 -14.10 -8.07
C LYS A 51 22.21 -15.49 -7.51
N LEU A 52 21.01 -15.73 -6.97
CA LEU A 52 20.62 -17.07 -6.49
C LEU A 52 20.65 -18.10 -7.63
N LEU A 53 20.16 -17.74 -8.83
CA LEU A 53 20.19 -18.62 -10.00
C LEU A 53 21.61 -18.92 -10.49
N PHE A 54 22.54 -17.97 -10.39
CA PHE A 54 23.95 -18.16 -10.77
C PHE A 54 24.71 -19.08 -9.80
N LYS A 55 24.34 -19.04 -8.52
CA LYS A 55 24.93 -19.88 -7.46
C LYS A 55 24.39 -21.31 -7.51
N GLU A 56 23.14 -21.50 -7.91
CA GLU A 56 22.52 -22.80 -7.99
C GLU A 56 23.15 -23.69 -9.08
N THR A 57 23.58 -24.89 -8.69
CA THR A 57 24.22 -25.86 -9.62
C THR A 57 23.20 -26.83 -10.20
N SER A 58 22.17 -27.19 -9.42
CA SER A 58 21.12 -28.11 -9.83
C SER A 58 20.14 -27.45 -10.81
N HIS A 59 19.93 -28.07 -11.97
CA HIS A 59 18.95 -27.58 -12.95
C HIS A 59 17.52 -27.58 -12.38
N SER A 60 17.16 -28.57 -11.57
CA SER A 60 15.83 -28.67 -10.96
C SER A 60 15.61 -27.57 -9.91
N SER A 61 16.58 -27.37 -9.02
CA SER A 61 16.51 -26.31 -8.01
C SER A 61 16.46 -24.92 -8.64
N ARG A 62 17.25 -24.69 -9.70
CA ARG A 62 17.25 -23.43 -10.45
C ARG A 62 15.90 -23.13 -11.08
N ASN A 63 15.30 -24.13 -11.73
CA ASN A 63 13.97 -24.00 -12.31
C ASN A 63 12.92 -23.72 -11.23
N ASN A 64 13.00 -24.36 -10.06
CA ASN A 64 12.07 -24.08 -8.95
C ASN A 64 12.22 -22.65 -8.41
N LEU A 65 13.44 -22.14 -8.29
CA LEU A 65 13.69 -20.75 -7.89
C LEU A 65 13.05 -19.76 -8.88
N PHE A 66 13.27 -19.97 -10.18
CA PHE A 66 12.68 -19.13 -11.21
C PHE A 66 11.14 -19.26 -11.27
N PHE A 67 10.60 -20.46 -11.09
CA PHE A 67 9.16 -20.70 -11.03
C PHE A 67 8.52 -19.94 -9.86
N ASN A 68 9.11 -20.01 -8.66
CA ASN A 68 8.61 -19.27 -7.49
C ASN A 68 8.62 -17.76 -7.76
N TRP A 69 9.71 -17.25 -8.34
CA TRP A 69 9.81 -15.85 -8.74
C TRP A 69 8.74 -15.44 -9.75
N LEU A 70 8.43 -16.31 -10.73
CA LEU A 70 7.35 -16.07 -11.70
C LEU A 70 6.00 -15.99 -11.00
N MET A 71 5.69 -16.91 -10.09
CA MET A 71 4.40 -16.95 -9.38
C MET A 71 4.11 -15.69 -8.57
N GLU A 72 5.14 -14.94 -8.17
CA GLU A 72 5.00 -13.66 -7.46
C GLU A 72 4.67 -12.47 -8.37
N GLN A 73 4.74 -12.64 -9.69
CA GLN A 73 4.47 -11.55 -10.63
C GLN A 73 2.96 -11.30 -10.79
N ASN A 74 2.51 -10.04 -10.62
CA ASN A 74 1.09 -9.65 -10.71
C ASN A 74 0.40 -10.04 -12.04
N ILE A 75 1.17 -10.24 -13.12
CA ILE A 75 0.65 -10.69 -14.42
C ILE A 75 -0.17 -11.98 -14.29
N PHE A 76 0.23 -12.90 -13.40
CA PHE A 76 -0.45 -14.19 -13.25
C PHE A 76 -1.71 -14.14 -12.38
N GLN A 77 -2.01 -12.98 -11.78
CA GLN A 77 -3.30 -12.71 -11.12
C GLN A 77 -4.38 -12.26 -12.13
N ASN A 78 -3.99 -11.96 -13.38
CA ASN A 78 -4.89 -11.51 -14.42
C ASN A 78 -5.47 -12.70 -15.21
N ASP A 79 -6.78 -12.71 -15.48
CA ASP A 79 -7.42 -13.74 -16.32
C ASP A 79 -6.80 -13.81 -17.74
N SER A 80 -6.16 -12.73 -18.20
CA SER A 80 -5.45 -12.63 -19.48
C SER A 80 -3.94 -12.92 -19.39
N TRP A 81 -3.46 -13.57 -18.32
CA TRP A 81 -2.03 -13.82 -18.13
C TRP A 81 -1.36 -14.53 -19.31
N LYS A 82 -2.06 -15.43 -20.02
CA LYS A 82 -1.51 -16.16 -21.18
C LYS A 82 -1.09 -15.23 -22.31
N ILE A 83 -1.92 -14.23 -22.64
CA ILE A 83 -1.61 -13.29 -23.73
C ILE A 83 -0.58 -12.25 -23.29
N LEU A 84 -0.58 -11.88 -22.01
CA LEU A 84 0.44 -10.98 -21.46
C LEU A 84 1.81 -11.68 -21.44
N PHE A 85 1.86 -12.95 -21.03
CA PHE A 85 3.10 -13.70 -20.90
C PHE A 85 3.67 -14.09 -22.27
N SER A 86 2.80 -14.31 -23.26
CA SER A 86 3.23 -14.60 -24.63
C SER A 86 3.98 -13.43 -25.28
N GLU A 87 3.77 -12.18 -24.84
CA GLU A 87 4.57 -11.04 -25.30
C GLU A 87 6.04 -11.20 -24.89
N PHE A 88 6.32 -11.48 -23.61
CA PHE A 88 7.67 -11.69 -23.10
C PHE A 88 8.34 -12.87 -23.82
N LEU A 89 7.63 -13.99 -23.97
CA LEU A 89 8.13 -15.16 -24.71
C LEU A 89 8.37 -14.85 -26.20
N THR A 90 7.61 -13.93 -26.79
CA THR A 90 7.81 -13.51 -28.18
C THR A 90 9.06 -12.64 -28.33
N ILE A 91 9.31 -11.77 -27.34
CA ILE A 91 10.51 -10.91 -27.28
C ILE A 91 11.77 -11.78 -27.17
N ILE A 92 11.79 -12.74 -26.23
CA ILE A 92 12.91 -13.69 -26.09
C ILE A 92 12.91 -14.81 -27.15
N GLN A 93 11.97 -14.75 -28.10
CA GLN A 93 11.86 -15.70 -29.22
C GLN A 93 11.67 -17.18 -28.83
N HIS A 94 11.11 -17.45 -27.64
CA HIS A 94 10.90 -18.80 -27.13
C HIS A 94 9.56 -19.40 -27.62
N TYR A 95 9.49 -19.64 -28.95
CA TYR A 95 8.25 -20.05 -29.63
C TYR A 95 7.71 -21.43 -29.20
N GLN A 96 8.54 -22.28 -28.58
CA GLN A 96 8.08 -23.55 -28.03
C GLN A 96 7.07 -23.34 -26.89
N SER A 97 7.34 -22.35 -26.02
CA SER A 97 6.43 -22.01 -24.91
C SER A 97 5.18 -21.27 -25.40
N ILE A 98 5.29 -20.48 -26.47
CA ILE A 98 4.12 -19.85 -27.11
C ILE A 98 3.13 -20.91 -27.61
N LYS A 99 3.64 -22.00 -28.20
CA LYS A 99 2.81 -23.12 -28.64
C LYS A 99 2.11 -23.81 -27.47
N LEU A 100 2.77 -23.95 -26.31
CA LEU A 100 2.15 -24.51 -25.09
C LEU A 100 1.01 -23.64 -24.56
N LEU A 101 1.13 -22.31 -24.70
CA LEU A 101 0.06 -21.37 -24.36
C LEU A 101 -1.11 -21.38 -25.36
N GLY A 102 -1.03 -22.17 -26.43
CA GLY A 102 -2.08 -22.31 -27.45
C GLY A 102 -2.06 -21.24 -28.55
N TYR A 103 -0.96 -20.49 -28.70
CA TYR A 103 -0.87 -19.42 -29.70
C TYR A 103 0.02 -19.78 -30.89
N ASP A 104 -0.27 -19.18 -32.06
CA ASP A 104 0.59 -19.29 -33.24
C ASP A 104 1.77 -18.32 -33.19
N LYS A 105 2.94 -18.80 -33.59
CA LYS A 105 4.18 -18.00 -33.58
C LYS A 105 4.11 -16.79 -34.51
N ASN A 106 3.49 -16.90 -35.68
CA ASN A 106 3.48 -15.84 -36.68
C ASN A 106 2.44 -14.78 -36.29
N GLU A 107 1.33 -15.21 -35.70
CA GLU A 107 0.34 -14.31 -35.10
C GLU A 107 0.96 -13.46 -33.98
N MET A 108 1.63 -14.08 -33.01
CA MET A 108 2.26 -13.36 -31.90
C MET A 108 3.38 -12.43 -32.38
N LYS A 109 4.18 -12.84 -33.38
CA LYS A 109 5.19 -11.98 -34.01
C LYS A 109 4.58 -10.72 -34.63
N LYS A 110 3.48 -10.87 -35.37
CA LYS A 110 2.78 -9.74 -36.01
C LYS A 110 2.15 -8.82 -34.96
N LYS A 111 1.63 -9.39 -33.87
CA LYS A 111 1.01 -8.64 -32.77
C LYS A 111 2.03 -7.80 -32.00
N PHE A 112 3.05 -8.46 -31.44
CA PHE A 112 3.97 -7.86 -30.47
C PHE A 112 5.24 -7.26 -31.08
N LEU A 113 5.55 -7.55 -32.35
CA LEU A 113 6.67 -6.97 -33.11
C LEU A 113 7.97 -6.94 -32.28
N PRO A 114 8.62 -8.09 -32.00
CA PRO A 114 9.69 -8.19 -31.00
C PRO A 114 10.91 -7.29 -31.26
N LYS A 115 11.23 -7.01 -32.54
CA LYS A 115 12.33 -6.10 -32.94
C LYS A 115 11.91 -4.62 -33.05
N ASN A 116 10.63 -4.30 -32.86
CA ASN A 116 10.17 -2.91 -32.78
C ASN A 116 10.27 -2.41 -31.33
N ASN A 117 11.28 -1.60 -31.05
CA ASN A 117 11.58 -1.07 -29.72
C ASN A 117 10.58 -0.02 -29.22
N LEU A 118 9.79 0.56 -30.11
CA LEU A 118 8.85 1.66 -29.80
C LEU A 118 7.43 1.15 -29.52
N LYS A 119 7.18 -0.15 -29.66
CA LYS A 119 5.87 -0.74 -29.46
C LYS A 119 5.97 -1.95 -28.54
N ALA A 120 5.41 -1.83 -27.35
CA ALA A 120 5.17 -2.93 -26.42
C ALA A 120 3.80 -2.71 -25.74
N ASP A 121 3.13 -3.80 -25.41
CA ASP A 121 1.80 -3.77 -24.79
C ASP A 121 1.93 -3.89 -23.25
N SER A 122 2.71 -4.87 -22.79
CA SER A 122 2.89 -5.24 -21.37
C SER A 122 4.34 -5.04 -20.89
N VAL A 123 5.30 -4.96 -21.81
CA VAL A 123 6.72 -4.79 -21.49
C VAL A 123 7.11 -3.32 -21.53
N SER A 124 8.06 -2.92 -20.69
CA SER A 124 8.66 -1.58 -20.79
C SER A 124 9.40 -1.41 -22.12
N ASN A 125 9.07 -0.38 -22.89
CA ASN A 125 9.74 -0.06 -24.16
C ASN A 125 11.26 0.07 -23.99
N ILE A 126 11.72 0.68 -22.89
CA ILE A 126 13.16 0.82 -22.65
C ILE A 126 13.82 -0.53 -22.38
N ARG A 127 13.18 -1.42 -21.60
CA ARG A 127 13.74 -2.76 -21.35
C ARG A 127 13.73 -3.63 -22.59
N LYS A 128 12.69 -3.54 -23.42
CA LYS A 128 12.65 -4.21 -24.73
C LYS A 128 13.77 -3.72 -25.64
N LEU A 129 14.03 -2.41 -25.67
CA LEU A 129 15.15 -1.85 -26.41
C LEU A 129 16.50 -2.36 -25.89
N LEU A 130 16.73 -2.30 -24.59
CA LEU A 130 17.98 -2.75 -23.96
C LEU A 130 18.21 -4.26 -24.18
N TYR A 131 17.15 -5.06 -24.15
CA TYR A 131 17.23 -6.48 -24.50
C TYR A 131 17.66 -6.69 -25.97
N ASN A 132 17.11 -5.90 -26.90
CA ASN A 132 17.55 -5.97 -28.30
C ASN A 132 19.01 -5.51 -28.49
N ILE A 133 19.52 -4.62 -27.64
CA ILE A 133 20.96 -4.30 -27.57
C ILE A 133 21.75 -5.53 -27.11
N CYS A 134 21.29 -6.24 -26.07
CA CYS A 134 21.93 -7.48 -25.61
C CYS A 134 22.05 -8.54 -26.72
N GLU A 135 21.01 -8.68 -27.55
CA GLU A 135 20.98 -9.67 -28.64
C GLU A 135 21.85 -9.29 -29.84
N ASP A 136 22.00 -7.99 -30.12
CA ASP A 136 22.68 -7.51 -31.32
C ASP A 136 24.16 -7.15 -31.08
N LEU A 137 24.59 -6.95 -29.83
CA LEU A 137 26.01 -6.73 -29.49
C LEU A 137 26.80 -8.03 -29.61
N ASP A 138 27.97 -7.95 -30.24
CA ASP A 138 28.92 -9.06 -30.22
C ASP A 138 29.69 -9.13 -28.89
N LYS A 139 30.48 -10.20 -28.70
CA LYS A 139 31.23 -10.42 -27.45
C LYS A 139 32.28 -9.35 -27.18
N GLU A 140 32.93 -8.83 -28.21
CA GLU A 140 34.02 -7.87 -28.06
C GLU A 140 33.46 -6.47 -27.76
N ASP A 141 32.39 -6.07 -28.44
CA ASP A 141 31.70 -4.83 -28.17
C ASP A 141 30.95 -4.85 -26.83
N THR A 142 30.42 -6.01 -26.41
CA THR A 142 29.89 -6.20 -25.05
C THR A 142 30.97 -5.96 -23.99
N ARG A 143 32.17 -6.52 -24.19
CA ARG A 143 33.31 -6.33 -23.27
C ARG A 143 33.70 -4.85 -23.20
N ARG A 144 33.84 -4.18 -24.34
CA ARG A 144 34.16 -2.75 -24.42
C ARG A 144 33.10 -1.88 -23.75
N LEU A 145 31.82 -2.20 -23.94
CA LEU A 145 30.71 -1.52 -23.29
C LEU A 145 30.83 -1.62 -21.77
N ILE A 146 31.03 -2.84 -21.25
CA ILE A 146 31.13 -3.07 -19.80
C ILE A 146 32.34 -2.33 -19.22
N GLU A 147 33.52 -2.49 -19.83
CA GLU A 147 34.74 -1.81 -19.37
C GLU A 147 34.59 -0.29 -19.38
N ALA A 148 34.05 0.28 -20.45
CA ALA A 148 33.87 1.72 -20.57
C ALA A 148 32.81 2.27 -19.61
N MET A 149 31.75 1.51 -19.31
CA MET A 149 30.75 1.89 -18.31
C MET A 149 31.32 1.80 -16.89
N ASP A 150 32.06 0.74 -16.57
CA ASP A 150 32.57 0.49 -15.22
C ASP A 150 33.74 1.45 -14.87
N LEU A 151 34.69 1.65 -15.80
CA LEU A 151 35.84 2.55 -15.61
C LEU A 151 35.44 4.02 -15.51
N LYS A 152 34.51 4.48 -16.35
CA LYS A 152 34.14 5.91 -16.39
C LYS A 152 33.30 6.36 -15.19
N ASN A 153 32.67 5.42 -14.49
CA ASN A 153 31.76 5.74 -13.39
C ASN A 153 32.29 5.26 -12.02
N GLU A 154 33.57 4.86 -11.94
CA GLU A 154 34.25 4.45 -10.70
C GLU A 154 33.44 3.44 -9.86
N ILE A 155 32.81 2.47 -10.53
CA ILE A 155 31.91 1.52 -9.86
C ILE A 155 32.73 0.52 -9.08
N ASP A 156 32.59 0.56 -7.76
CA ASP A 156 33.16 -0.43 -6.86
C ASP A 156 32.19 -1.60 -6.64
N TYR A 157 32.58 -2.77 -7.16
CA TYR A 157 31.82 -4.02 -7.06
C TYR A 157 32.15 -4.85 -5.80
N HIS A 158 32.88 -4.33 -4.81
CA HIS A 158 33.37 -5.12 -3.66
C HIS A 158 32.29 -5.95 -2.90
N ASN A 159 30.99 -5.63 -3.05
CA ASN A 159 29.88 -6.40 -2.46
C ASN A 159 29.06 -7.26 -3.47
N ASP A 160 29.34 -7.19 -4.78
CA ASP A 160 28.57 -7.84 -5.86
C ASP A 160 29.45 -8.83 -6.67
N ASP A 161 30.20 -9.67 -5.95
CA ASP A 161 31.28 -10.55 -6.43
C ASP A 161 30.84 -11.81 -7.23
N ASP A 162 29.76 -11.72 -8.01
CA ASP A 162 29.24 -12.84 -8.80
C ASP A 162 29.79 -12.81 -10.24
N GLU A 163 31.02 -13.32 -10.41
CA GLU A 163 31.75 -13.38 -11.70
C GLU A 163 30.94 -14.00 -12.85
N LYS A 164 30.05 -14.96 -12.54
CA LYS A 164 29.13 -15.57 -13.52
C LYS A 164 28.08 -14.59 -14.03
N GLY A 165 27.63 -13.65 -13.21
CA GLY A 165 26.61 -12.65 -13.56
C GLY A 165 27.13 -11.64 -14.57
N PHE A 166 28.44 -11.34 -14.55
CA PHE A 166 29.06 -10.40 -15.49
C PHE A 166 29.07 -10.87 -16.95
N LYS A 167 28.67 -12.12 -17.22
CA LYS A 167 28.47 -12.63 -18.58
C LYS A 167 27.14 -12.22 -19.20
N TYR A 168 26.20 -11.72 -18.40
CA TYR A 168 24.86 -11.33 -18.84
C TYR A 168 24.75 -9.80 -18.81
N LEU A 169 24.53 -9.20 -19.99
CA LEU A 169 24.43 -7.75 -20.10
C LEU A 169 23.15 -7.22 -19.43
N GLU A 170 22.09 -8.02 -19.38
CA GLU A 170 20.86 -7.73 -18.64
C GLU A 170 21.14 -7.52 -17.15
N TYR A 171 22.00 -8.36 -16.56
CA TYR A 171 22.43 -8.24 -15.16
C TYR A 171 23.24 -6.95 -14.95
N LYS A 172 24.13 -6.60 -15.89
CA LYS A 172 24.89 -5.34 -15.85
C LYS A 172 24.00 -4.11 -15.96
N PHE A 173 22.97 -4.10 -16.81
CA PHE A 173 21.99 -3.00 -16.85
C PHE A 173 21.29 -2.79 -15.51
N LEU A 174 20.91 -3.87 -14.82
CA LEU A 174 20.32 -3.76 -13.49
C LEU A 174 21.33 -3.26 -12.44
N LEU A 175 22.59 -3.70 -12.49
CA LEU A 175 23.66 -3.18 -11.63
C LEU A 175 23.91 -1.69 -11.85
N TRP A 176 24.03 -1.25 -13.11
CA TRP A 176 24.19 0.18 -13.42
C TRP A 176 22.98 0.99 -12.96
N SER A 177 21.78 0.40 -12.94
CA SER A 177 20.60 1.03 -12.34
C SER A 177 20.72 1.13 -10.81
N LYS A 178 21.15 0.07 -10.13
CA LYS A 178 21.36 0.04 -8.66
C LYS A 178 22.40 1.07 -8.20
N TYR A 179 23.50 1.20 -8.95
CA TYR A 179 24.57 2.16 -8.67
C TYR A 179 24.29 3.57 -9.22
N ARG A 180 23.07 3.83 -9.72
CA ARG A 180 22.61 5.13 -10.24
C ARG A 180 23.44 5.69 -11.40
N VAL A 181 24.11 4.83 -12.14
CA VAL A 181 24.82 5.18 -13.40
C VAL A 181 23.82 5.40 -14.53
N ILE A 182 22.74 4.62 -14.53
CA ILE A 182 21.57 4.80 -15.37
C ILE A 182 20.31 4.77 -14.50
N ASN A 183 19.21 5.34 -14.98
CA ASN A 183 17.90 5.18 -14.35
C ASN A 183 16.93 4.54 -15.34
N LEU A 184 16.42 3.36 -14.97
CA LEU A 184 15.44 2.58 -15.74
C LEU A 184 14.02 2.66 -15.15
N ASN A 185 13.83 3.40 -14.05
CA ASN A 185 12.53 3.52 -13.40
C ASN A 185 11.62 4.43 -14.23
N PRO A 186 10.49 3.92 -14.76
CA PRO A 186 9.56 4.75 -15.54
C PRO A 186 8.79 5.78 -14.71
N ASP A 187 8.75 5.65 -13.38
CA ASP A 187 8.10 6.60 -12.47
C ASP A 187 9.02 7.78 -12.07
N GLU A 188 10.30 7.70 -12.45
CA GLU A 188 11.30 8.76 -12.29
C GLU A 188 11.85 9.18 -13.66
N ASN A 189 12.60 10.28 -13.72
CA ASN A 189 13.26 10.67 -14.97
C ASN A 189 14.23 9.57 -15.41
N ILE A 190 13.85 8.85 -16.47
CA ILE A 190 14.72 7.88 -17.14
C ILE A 190 15.95 8.64 -17.63
N ASN A 191 17.14 8.16 -17.25
CA ASN A 191 18.41 8.74 -17.66
C ASN A 191 19.34 7.64 -18.16
N LEU A 192 19.78 7.77 -19.41
CA LEU A 192 20.70 6.85 -20.07
C LEU A 192 21.89 7.59 -20.71
N ASP A 193 22.21 8.80 -20.24
CA ASP A 193 23.25 9.64 -20.84
C ASP A 193 24.63 8.98 -20.80
N ALA A 194 24.95 8.32 -19.68
CA ALA A 194 26.18 7.54 -19.55
C ALA A 194 26.25 6.44 -20.62
N LEU A 195 25.17 5.68 -20.78
CA LEU A 195 25.06 4.62 -21.78
C LEU A 195 25.17 5.18 -23.20
N ILE A 196 24.45 6.25 -23.54
CA ILE A 196 24.49 6.89 -24.86
C ILE A 196 25.92 7.34 -25.20
N LYS A 197 26.63 7.98 -24.27
CA LYS A 197 28.02 8.41 -24.47
C LYS A 197 28.93 7.22 -24.73
N VAL A 198 28.77 6.12 -24.00
CA VAL A 198 29.59 4.93 -24.19
C VAL A 198 29.27 4.23 -25.51
N LEU A 199 27.99 4.04 -25.85
CA LEU A 199 27.55 3.47 -27.13
C LEU A 199 28.11 4.24 -28.33
N LYS A 200 28.12 5.57 -28.27
CA LYS A 200 28.77 6.43 -29.28
C LYS A 200 30.29 6.18 -29.35
N SER A 201 30.96 6.04 -28.20
CA SER A 201 32.41 5.80 -28.16
C SER A 201 32.87 4.44 -28.66
N ILE A 202 32.00 3.42 -28.60
CA ILE A 202 32.28 2.07 -29.14
C ILE A 202 31.75 1.89 -30.57
N ASN A 203 31.33 2.97 -31.24
CA ASN A 203 30.72 2.96 -32.58
C ASN A 203 29.41 2.14 -32.71
N PHE A 204 28.69 1.89 -31.61
CA PHE A 204 27.40 1.18 -31.60
C PHE A 204 26.22 2.16 -31.47
N SER A 205 26.04 3.02 -32.48
CA SER A 205 25.09 4.16 -32.40
C SER A 205 23.71 3.89 -33.02
N ASN A 206 23.47 2.73 -33.61
CA ASN A 206 22.20 2.35 -34.25
C ASN A 206 20.99 2.41 -33.30
N TYR A 207 21.19 2.15 -32.01
CA TYR A 207 20.13 2.22 -31.00
C TYR A 207 19.95 3.59 -30.34
N VAL A 208 20.92 4.50 -30.49
CA VAL A 208 20.91 5.83 -29.85
C VAL A 208 19.64 6.63 -30.17
N PRO A 209 19.20 6.76 -31.45
CA PRO A 209 17.98 7.48 -31.76
C PRO A 209 16.75 6.87 -31.07
N GLY A 210 16.68 5.55 -30.98
CA GLY A 210 15.60 4.85 -30.28
C GLY A 210 15.61 5.09 -28.77
N ILE A 211 16.79 5.12 -28.15
CA ILE A 211 16.96 5.48 -26.74
C ILE A 211 16.51 6.92 -26.52
N GLU A 212 17.02 7.86 -27.30
CA GLU A 212 16.69 9.29 -27.19
C GLU A 212 15.17 9.51 -27.34
N ILE A 213 14.52 8.87 -28.32
CA ILE A 213 13.05 8.92 -28.50
C ILE A 213 12.32 8.34 -27.29
N ILE A 214 12.69 7.16 -26.78
CA ILE A 214 11.99 6.55 -25.65
C ILE A 214 12.20 7.36 -24.37
N VAL A 215 13.42 7.85 -24.12
CA VAL A 215 13.73 8.70 -22.97
C VAL A 215 12.95 10.00 -23.07
N GLU A 216 12.94 10.64 -24.23
CA GLU A 216 12.17 11.86 -24.47
C GLU A 216 10.66 11.60 -24.33
N GLN A 217 10.11 10.52 -24.90
CA GLN A 217 8.70 10.18 -24.76
C GLN A 217 8.31 9.84 -23.32
N SER A 218 9.13 9.09 -22.59
CA SER A 218 8.89 8.75 -21.19
C SER A 218 9.02 9.98 -20.30
N ASN A 219 10.02 10.83 -20.51
CA ASN A 219 10.18 12.08 -19.76
C ASN A 219 9.12 13.11 -20.16
N ILE A 220 8.70 13.17 -21.43
CA ILE A 220 7.52 13.94 -21.86
C ILE A 220 6.26 13.34 -21.27
N ASN A 221 6.14 12.03 -21.11
CA ASN A 221 4.99 11.40 -20.44
C ASN A 221 5.04 11.60 -18.93
N LEU A 222 6.22 11.71 -18.31
CA LEU A 222 6.38 12.10 -16.90
C LEU A 222 6.11 13.58 -16.71
N ILE A 223 6.58 14.42 -17.64
CA ILE A 223 6.27 15.85 -17.72
C ILE A 223 4.80 16.02 -18.05
N ARG A 224 4.19 15.23 -18.93
CA ARG A 224 2.75 15.23 -19.23
C ARG A 224 1.97 14.58 -18.13
N ASN A 225 2.47 13.63 -17.37
CA ASN A 225 1.77 13.11 -16.21
C ASN A 225 1.87 14.13 -15.10
N SER A 226 2.99 14.83 -14.93
CA SER A 226 3.11 15.97 -14.02
C SER A 226 2.43 17.23 -14.55
N ILE A 227 2.21 17.38 -15.86
CA ILE A 227 1.47 18.48 -16.52
C ILE A 227 -0.01 18.15 -16.60
N VAL A 228 -0.43 16.90 -16.74
CA VAL A 228 -1.80 16.40 -16.63
C VAL A 228 -2.20 16.42 -15.17
N ILE A 229 -1.29 16.07 -14.25
CA ILE A 229 -1.44 16.42 -12.83
C ILE A 229 -1.49 17.94 -12.65
N LYS A 230 -0.69 18.77 -13.37
CA LYS A 230 -0.79 20.24 -13.32
C LYS A 230 -1.99 20.86 -14.07
N SER A 231 -2.61 20.17 -15.03
CA SER A 231 -3.70 20.68 -15.87
C SER A 231 -5.06 20.10 -15.45
N ASP A 232 -5.04 18.99 -14.70
CA ASP A 232 -6.13 18.57 -13.82
C ASP A 232 -6.14 19.39 -12.52
N PHE A 233 -5.18 20.30 -12.29
CA PHE A 233 -5.49 21.52 -11.54
C PHE A 233 -6.34 22.47 -12.42
N GLN A 234 -7.50 22.00 -12.88
CA GLN A 234 -8.67 22.80 -12.54
C GLN A 234 -8.57 22.99 -11.03
N HIS A 235 -8.75 24.21 -10.52
CA HIS A 235 -9.03 24.41 -9.10
C HIS A 235 -10.33 23.65 -8.76
N SER A 236 -10.25 22.33 -8.68
CA SER A 236 -11.29 21.50 -8.11
C SER A 236 -11.20 21.79 -6.64
N GLU A 237 -12.24 22.43 -6.15
CA GLU A 237 -12.37 22.74 -4.73
C GLU A 237 -12.21 21.47 -3.88
N CYS A 238 -12.50 20.28 -4.45
CA CYS A 238 -12.46 18.98 -3.78
C CYS A 238 -11.52 17.96 -4.45
N TYR A 239 -11.00 16.99 -3.67
CA TYR A 239 -10.31 15.80 -4.20
C TYR A 239 -11.23 14.98 -5.12
N PRO A 240 -10.70 14.40 -6.22
CA PRO A 240 -11.50 13.63 -7.17
C PRO A 240 -11.96 12.30 -6.57
N ILE A 241 -13.21 11.93 -6.86
CA ILE A 241 -13.77 10.62 -6.51
C ILE A 241 -13.67 9.72 -7.75
N ILE A 242 -12.83 8.69 -7.69
CA ILE A 242 -12.62 7.73 -8.78
C ILE A 242 -13.84 6.81 -8.92
N LYS A 243 -14.29 6.22 -7.80
CA LYS A 243 -15.42 5.28 -7.78
C LYS A 243 -16.25 5.45 -6.51
N LYS A 244 -17.48 5.97 -6.65
CA LYS A 244 -18.39 6.24 -5.52
C LYS A 244 -18.64 5.04 -4.59
N ASN A 245 -18.72 3.83 -5.15
CA ASN A 245 -19.01 2.60 -4.40
C ASN A 245 -17.75 1.83 -3.95
N ASN A 246 -16.56 2.39 -4.18
CA ASN A 246 -15.28 1.83 -3.76
C ASN A 246 -14.27 2.96 -3.52
N LEU A 247 -14.52 3.75 -2.48
CA LEU A 247 -13.68 4.88 -2.10
C LEU A 247 -12.32 4.43 -1.57
N GLY A 248 -12.21 3.22 -1.06
CA GLY A 248 -11.00 2.68 -0.44
C GLY A 248 -11.30 2.06 0.91
N TYR A 249 -10.28 1.91 1.74
CA TYR A 249 -10.43 1.31 3.06
C TYR A 249 -10.71 2.36 4.13
N CYS A 250 -11.61 2.00 5.05
CA CYS A 250 -11.76 2.63 6.36
C CYS A 250 -11.38 1.60 7.42
N VAL A 251 -10.14 1.69 7.91
CA VAL A 251 -9.57 0.76 8.88
C VAL A 251 -9.78 1.32 10.27
N ILE A 252 -10.37 0.54 11.17
CA ILE A 252 -10.61 0.89 12.57
C ILE A 252 -9.76 -0.05 13.42
N ILE A 253 -8.84 0.51 14.19
CA ILE A 253 -8.02 -0.20 15.17
C ILE A 253 -8.57 0.18 16.54
N ASN A 254 -9.08 -0.81 17.26
CA ASN A 254 -9.74 -0.63 18.54
C ASN A 254 -8.99 -1.40 19.64
N GLU A 255 -8.13 -0.70 20.35
CA GLU A 255 -7.40 -1.21 21.50
C GLU A 255 -8.23 -0.98 22.76
N LYS A 256 -8.73 -2.04 23.37
CA LYS A 256 -9.58 -2.02 24.55
C LYS A 256 -8.85 -2.55 25.78
N VAL A 257 -8.16 -3.67 25.64
CA VAL A 257 -7.54 -4.42 26.74
C VAL A 257 -6.03 -4.40 26.56
N PHE A 258 -5.33 -4.12 27.65
CA PHE A 258 -3.88 -3.94 27.67
C PHE A 258 -3.23 -4.91 28.66
N THR A 259 -2.07 -5.44 28.31
CA THR A 259 -1.33 -6.42 29.12
C THR A 259 -0.73 -5.81 30.40
N ASP A 260 -0.30 -4.55 30.34
CA ASP A 260 0.28 -3.85 31.48
C ASP A 260 -0.83 -3.22 32.33
N SER A 261 -0.84 -3.57 33.61
CA SER A 261 -1.79 -3.08 34.62
C SER A 261 -1.84 -1.57 34.80
N LYS A 262 -0.87 -0.82 34.25
CA LYS A 262 -0.88 0.64 34.24
C LYS A 262 -1.93 1.24 33.30
N PHE A 263 -2.44 0.46 32.35
CA PHE A 263 -3.50 0.88 31.43
C PHE A 263 -4.85 0.32 31.88
N ASP A 264 -5.82 1.22 32.09
CA ASP A 264 -7.18 0.81 32.40
C ASP A 264 -7.89 0.21 31.17
N THR A 265 -8.81 -0.73 31.38
CA THR A 265 -9.65 -1.22 30.27
C THR A 265 -10.50 -0.09 29.68
N ARG A 266 -10.49 0.07 28.35
CA ARG A 266 -11.15 1.18 27.65
C ARG A 266 -12.65 0.97 27.42
N TRP A 267 -13.40 0.82 28.51
CA TRP A 267 -14.87 0.63 28.47
C TRP A 267 -15.59 1.70 27.66
N GLY A 268 -16.47 1.28 26.76
CA GLY A 268 -17.27 2.17 25.90
C GLY A 268 -16.65 2.41 24.53
N THR A 269 -15.42 1.97 24.27
CA THR A 269 -14.76 2.08 22.95
C THR A 269 -15.52 1.29 21.85
N GLU A 270 -16.27 0.26 22.23
CA GLU A 270 -17.12 -0.50 21.31
C GLU A 270 -18.28 0.34 20.80
N LYS A 271 -18.79 1.29 21.60
CA LYS A 271 -19.82 2.25 21.15
C LYS A 271 -19.28 3.23 20.13
N ASP A 272 -17.99 3.55 20.20
CA ASP A 272 -17.31 4.32 19.17
C ASP A 272 -17.21 3.50 17.88
N VAL A 273 -16.80 2.24 17.95
CA VAL A 273 -16.75 1.33 16.79
C VAL A 273 -18.13 1.17 16.15
N GLU A 274 -19.18 0.87 16.94
CA GLU A 274 -20.56 0.74 16.46
C GLU A 274 -21.00 1.98 15.68
N ARG A 275 -20.74 3.17 16.25
CA ARG A 275 -21.15 4.44 15.64
C ARG A 275 -20.33 4.76 14.38
N LEU A 276 -19.03 4.52 14.39
CA LEU A 276 -18.15 4.69 13.23
C LEU A 276 -18.59 3.78 12.08
N VAL A 277 -18.85 2.50 12.35
CA VAL A 277 -19.34 1.56 11.34
C VAL A 277 -20.67 2.03 10.78
N GLU A 278 -21.60 2.48 11.63
CA GLU A 278 -22.89 2.99 11.17
C GLU A 278 -22.75 4.20 10.24
N VAL A 279 -21.93 5.18 10.59
CA VAL A 279 -21.75 6.39 9.79
C VAL A 279 -20.95 6.10 8.52
N PHE A 280 -19.81 5.42 8.63
CA PHE A 280 -18.96 5.12 7.48
C PHE A 280 -19.61 4.17 6.47
N SER A 281 -20.59 3.35 6.89
CA SER A 281 -21.36 2.48 5.99
C SER A 281 -22.22 3.25 4.98
N ASN A 282 -22.51 4.53 5.25
CA ASN A 282 -23.21 5.40 4.30
C ASN A 282 -22.29 5.90 3.18
N TYR A 283 -20.98 5.72 3.33
CA TYR A 283 -19.98 6.11 2.37
C TYR A 283 -19.39 4.85 1.72
N GLY A 284 -18.90 4.96 0.48
CA GLY A 284 -18.45 3.81 -0.31
C GLY A 284 -17.14 3.14 0.15
N PHE A 285 -16.81 3.18 1.44
CA PHE A 285 -15.62 2.56 2.01
C PHE A 285 -15.80 1.07 2.30
N ASP A 286 -14.73 0.30 2.17
CA ASP A 286 -14.60 -1.04 2.75
C ASP A 286 -14.13 -0.91 4.20
N ILE A 287 -15.04 -1.13 5.14
CA ILE A 287 -14.80 -0.96 6.58
C ILE A 287 -14.16 -2.23 7.14
N ARG A 288 -13.00 -2.09 7.78
CA ARG A 288 -12.26 -3.18 8.39
C ARG A 288 -11.95 -2.85 9.84
N ILE A 289 -12.21 -3.79 10.74
CA ILE A 289 -12.08 -3.58 12.18
C ILE A 289 -11.06 -4.59 12.70
N HIS A 290 -10.12 -4.10 13.50
CA HIS A 290 -9.12 -4.89 14.19
C HIS A 290 -9.18 -4.56 15.69
N TYR A 291 -9.06 -5.57 16.53
CA TYR A 291 -9.19 -5.44 17.98
C TYR A 291 -7.91 -5.88 18.67
N ASP A 292 -7.52 -5.12 19.68
CA ASP A 292 -6.46 -5.47 20.63
C ASP A 292 -5.17 -5.97 19.95
N LEU A 293 -4.67 -5.25 18.95
CA LEU A 293 -3.48 -5.64 18.20
C LEU A 293 -2.22 -5.43 19.03
N THR A 294 -1.35 -6.44 19.05
CA THR A 294 0.03 -6.28 19.53
C THR A 294 0.85 -5.39 18.58
N PHE A 295 2.04 -4.97 19.01
CA PHE A 295 2.94 -4.17 18.16
C PHE A 295 3.21 -4.81 16.79
N ASP A 296 3.60 -6.09 16.78
CA ASP A 296 3.94 -6.80 15.54
C ASP A 296 2.70 -6.97 14.64
N GLU A 297 1.54 -7.23 15.23
CA GLU A 297 0.28 -7.34 14.48
C GLU A 297 -0.18 -6.01 13.91
N LEU A 298 0.00 -4.90 14.66
CA LEU A 298 -0.27 -3.55 14.18
C LEU A 298 0.58 -3.24 12.95
N ILE A 299 1.90 -3.41 13.03
CA ILE A 299 2.81 -3.13 11.91
C ILE A 299 2.46 -4.02 10.70
N THR A 300 2.26 -5.31 10.92
CA THR A 300 1.87 -6.25 9.86
C THR A 300 0.54 -5.86 9.19
N THR A 301 -0.42 -5.39 10.00
CA THR A 301 -1.72 -4.92 9.51
C THR A 301 -1.59 -3.67 8.67
N LEU A 302 -0.81 -2.68 9.11
CA LEU A 302 -0.57 -1.45 8.35
C LEU A 302 0.13 -1.77 7.01
N GLU A 303 1.17 -2.60 7.04
CA GLU A 303 1.86 -3.05 5.83
C GLU A 303 0.93 -3.80 4.86
N PHE A 304 0.03 -4.65 5.36
CA PHE A 304 -0.95 -5.32 4.52
C PHE A 304 -1.78 -4.31 3.73
N TYR A 305 -2.24 -3.22 4.37
CA TYR A 305 -3.03 -2.19 3.67
C TYR A 305 -2.22 -1.43 2.62
N THR A 306 -0.92 -1.21 2.84
CA THR A 306 -0.08 -0.58 1.79
C THR A 306 -0.10 -1.38 0.48
N ARG A 307 -0.19 -2.71 0.58
CA ARG A 307 -0.24 -3.63 -0.56
C ARG A 307 -1.67 -3.83 -1.10
N ALA A 308 -2.67 -3.78 -0.23
CA ALA A 308 -4.07 -3.98 -0.58
C ALA A 308 -4.72 -2.75 -1.25
N ILE A 309 -4.19 -1.54 -0.99
CA ILE A 309 -4.71 -0.32 -1.60
C ILE A 309 -4.46 -0.34 -3.11
N ASP A 310 -5.55 -0.31 -3.88
CA ASP A 310 -5.53 -0.30 -5.33
C ASP A 310 -5.55 1.14 -5.90
N LYS A 311 -5.06 1.29 -7.15
CA LYS A 311 -5.06 2.57 -7.87
C LYS A 311 -6.46 3.17 -8.04
N ASN A 312 -7.53 2.37 -8.00
CA ASN A 312 -8.91 2.85 -8.14
C ASN A 312 -9.52 3.35 -6.82
N HIS A 313 -8.84 3.19 -5.67
CA HIS A 313 -9.28 3.80 -4.42
C HIS A 313 -9.11 5.32 -4.48
N SER A 314 -10.05 6.07 -3.91
CA SER A 314 -10.07 7.53 -3.90
C SER A 314 -9.49 8.13 -2.61
N ALA A 315 -9.52 7.39 -1.49
CA ALA A 315 -9.04 7.84 -0.20
C ALA A 315 -8.65 6.63 0.69
N PHE A 316 -7.87 6.91 1.73
CA PHE A 316 -7.60 5.94 2.81
C PHE A 316 -7.92 6.59 4.16
N ILE A 317 -8.63 5.86 5.00
CA ILE A 317 -8.96 6.29 6.37
C ILE A 317 -8.43 5.26 7.35
N LEU A 318 -7.67 5.72 8.34
CA LEU A 318 -7.24 4.95 9.50
C LEU A 318 -7.77 5.62 10.76
N ILE A 319 -8.55 4.89 11.54
CA ILE A 319 -9.14 5.33 12.81
C ILE A 319 -8.52 4.51 13.92
N ILE A 320 -7.91 5.18 14.89
CA ILE A 320 -7.21 4.53 16.00
C ILE A 320 -7.90 4.95 17.29
N LEU A 321 -8.43 3.96 18.01
CA LEU A 321 -9.04 4.11 19.33
C LEU A 321 -8.12 3.40 20.32
N SER A 322 -7.30 4.15 21.07
CA SER A 322 -6.37 3.56 22.04
C SER A 322 -6.03 4.51 23.20
N HIS A 323 -5.26 4.02 24.17
CA HIS A 323 -4.46 4.87 25.04
C HIS A 323 -3.38 5.60 24.24
N GLY A 324 -2.92 6.72 24.78
CA GLY A 324 -1.86 7.49 24.15
C GLY A 324 -1.21 8.51 25.06
N SER A 325 -0.10 9.03 24.56
CA SER A 325 0.60 10.18 25.10
C SER A 325 0.99 11.10 23.93
N GLU A 326 1.79 12.15 24.17
CA GLU A 326 2.14 13.12 23.13
C GLU A 326 2.72 12.43 21.89
N ASN A 327 1.99 12.50 20.77
CA ASN A 327 2.31 11.87 19.48
C ASN A 327 2.46 10.32 19.49
N VAL A 328 2.06 9.65 20.56
CA VAL A 328 2.22 8.20 20.74
C VAL A 328 0.88 7.53 20.99
N ILE A 329 0.68 6.35 20.41
CA ILE A 329 -0.40 5.41 20.74
C ILE A 329 0.17 4.16 21.40
N TYR A 330 -0.65 3.45 22.16
CA TYR A 330 -0.27 2.15 22.72
C TYR A 330 -0.99 0.99 22.04
N THR A 331 -0.31 -0.13 21.88
CA THR A 331 -0.88 -1.42 21.42
C THR A 331 -1.33 -2.27 22.60
N SER A 332 -2.08 -3.35 22.36
CA SER A 332 -2.61 -4.21 23.43
C SER A 332 -1.52 -4.85 24.30
N ASP A 333 -0.34 -5.11 23.72
CA ASP A 333 0.86 -5.54 24.44
C ASP A 333 1.61 -4.40 25.14
N SER A 334 0.98 -3.23 25.25
CA SER A 334 1.44 -2.07 26.01
C SER A 334 2.71 -1.41 25.46
N GLN A 335 3.03 -1.66 24.18
CA GLN A 335 4.14 -1.03 23.48
C GLN A 335 3.72 0.32 22.90
N ALA A 336 4.66 1.27 22.92
CA ALA A 336 4.46 2.63 22.39
C ALA A 336 4.78 2.68 20.90
N VAL A 337 3.91 3.31 20.12
CA VAL A 337 4.09 3.52 18.68
C VAL A 337 3.93 5.01 18.35
N ASP A 338 4.96 5.59 17.74
CA ASP A 338 4.94 6.98 17.31
C ASP A 338 4.05 7.15 16.07
N MET A 339 3.20 8.18 16.08
CA MET A 339 2.29 8.45 14.97
C MET A 339 3.01 8.77 13.66
N ASN A 340 4.22 9.36 13.71
CA ASN A 340 5.03 9.59 12.53
C ASN A 340 5.41 8.26 11.86
N THR A 341 5.69 7.21 12.63
CA THR A 341 5.97 5.87 12.09
C THR A 341 4.76 5.33 11.34
N ILE A 342 3.56 5.49 11.90
CA ILE A 342 2.30 5.08 11.25
C ILE A 342 2.07 5.88 9.97
N GLU A 343 2.28 7.20 10.00
CA GLU A 343 2.14 8.06 8.82
C GLU A 343 3.15 7.68 7.73
N MET A 344 4.40 7.38 8.10
CA MET A 344 5.47 6.99 7.17
C MET A 344 5.09 5.78 6.31
N VAL A 345 4.40 4.78 6.88
CA VAL A 345 3.96 3.57 6.17
C VAL A 345 3.04 3.90 4.97
N PHE A 346 2.35 5.05 4.99
CA PHE A 346 1.46 5.47 3.91
C PHE A 346 2.02 6.60 3.04
N GLN A 347 3.33 6.88 3.12
CA GLN A 347 3.99 7.85 2.25
C GLN A 347 4.14 7.33 0.81
N ALA A 348 4.42 8.25 -0.12
CA ALA A 348 4.44 7.97 -1.56
C ALA A 348 5.42 6.86 -1.95
N GLU A 349 6.54 6.78 -1.24
CA GLU A 349 7.62 5.81 -1.46
C GLU A 349 7.17 4.39 -1.12
N ILE A 350 6.32 4.22 -0.10
CA ILE A 350 5.88 2.91 0.40
C ILE A 350 4.50 2.54 -0.18
N CYS A 351 3.60 3.51 -0.35
CA CYS A 351 2.27 3.32 -0.89
C CYS A 351 1.99 4.29 -2.08
N PRO A 352 2.56 4.03 -3.26
CA PRO A 352 2.43 4.92 -4.42
C PRO A 352 0.99 5.07 -4.92
N ASN A 353 0.12 4.09 -4.64
CA ASN A 353 -1.30 4.14 -5.00
C ASN A 353 -2.09 5.23 -4.24
N LEU A 354 -1.50 5.87 -3.22
CA LEU A 354 -2.07 7.00 -2.47
C LEU A 354 -1.50 8.37 -2.88
N ILE A 355 -0.62 8.44 -3.88
CA ILE A 355 -0.11 9.73 -4.39
C ILE A 355 -1.28 10.57 -4.91
N GLY A 356 -1.38 11.81 -4.43
CA GLY A 356 -2.45 12.75 -4.82
C GLY A 356 -3.82 12.45 -4.18
N LYS A 357 -3.90 11.49 -3.25
CA LYS A 357 -5.14 11.07 -2.59
C LYS A 357 -5.11 11.39 -1.09
N PRO A 358 -6.27 11.76 -0.51
CA PRO A 358 -6.34 12.10 0.90
C PRO A 358 -6.12 10.86 1.79
N LYS A 359 -5.20 11.01 2.73
CA LYS A 359 -4.88 10.07 3.81
C LYS A 359 -5.38 10.65 5.11
N ILE A 360 -6.33 9.99 5.75
CA ILE A 360 -7.06 10.56 6.89
C ILE A 360 -6.83 9.68 8.10
N PHE A 361 -6.24 10.26 9.13
CA PHE A 361 -5.96 9.62 10.40
C PHE A 361 -6.83 10.27 11.47
N ILE A 362 -7.72 9.49 12.09
CA ILE A 362 -8.59 9.95 13.18
C ILE A 362 -8.14 9.23 14.44
N VAL A 363 -7.58 9.98 15.38
CA VAL A 363 -6.94 9.36 16.55
C VAL A 363 -7.65 9.79 17.83
N GLN A 364 -8.34 8.82 18.42
CA GLN A 364 -8.91 8.90 19.75
C GLN A 364 -7.91 8.29 20.74
N SER A 365 -7.04 9.14 21.25
CA SER A 365 -6.11 8.85 22.34
C SER A 365 -5.79 10.13 23.10
N CYS A 366 -5.26 10.01 24.32
CA CYS A 366 -4.72 11.17 25.04
C CYS A 366 -3.43 11.66 24.36
N GLN A 367 -3.15 12.96 24.48
CA GLN A 367 -1.91 13.57 23.98
C GLN A 367 -1.05 14.15 25.12
N GLY A 368 -1.38 13.80 26.36
CA GLY A 368 -0.70 14.22 27.59
C GLY A 368 -1.67 14.24 28.77
N GLU A 369 -1.23 14.79 29.90
CA GLU A 369 -1.92 14.64 31.20
C GLU A 369 -2.53 15.92 31.77
N LYS A 370 -2.25 17.08 31.17
CA LYS A 370 -2.72 18.36 31.70
C LYS A 370 -4.23 18.50 31.48
N TRP A 371 -4.86 19.23 32.40
CA TRP A 371 -6.25 19.58 32.34
C TRP A 371 -6.46 20.88 31.57
N GLN A 372 -7.51 20.95 30.74
CA GLN A 372 -8.07 22.23 30.32
C GLN A 372 -9.08 22.67 31.38
N LYS A 373 -8.61 23.29 32.47
CA LYS A 373 -9.49 23.82 33.52
C LYS A 373 -10.06 25.17 33.10
N MET A 374 -11.39 25.29 33.11
CA MET A 374 -12.09 26.53 33.40
C MET A 374 -12.09 26.69 34.93
N CYS A 375 -11.93 27.91 35.45
CA CYS A 375 -11.76 28.10 36.90
C CYS A 375 -12.99 27.58 37.69
N MET A 376 -12.71 27.02 38.88
CA MET A 376 -13.58 26.54 39.98
C MET A 376 -13.72 25.00 40.12
N GLU A 377 -13.80 24.52 41.37
CA GLU A 377 -13.68 23.11 41.79
C GLU A 377 -15.05 22.44 42.04
N ASN A 378 -15.14 21.12 41.76
CA ASN A 378 -15.67 20.04 42.62
C ASN A 378 -15.92 18.75 41.80
N GLU A 379 -15.53 17.59 42.36
CA GLU A 379 -15.44 16.28 41.69
C GLU A 379 -16.58 15.33 42.11
N ASN A 380 -17.22 14.65 41.13
CA ASN A 380 -17.88 13.33 41.22
C ASN A 380 -18.54 12.93 39.88
N GLY A 381 -18.06 11.86 39.21
CA GLY A 381 -18.86 11.17 38.17
C GLY A 381 -18.15 10.23 37.18
N ASN A 382 -18.91 9.83 36.16
CA ASN A 382 -18.78 8.57 35.40
C ASN A 382 -17.79 8.58 34.21
N ILE A 383 -16.87 9.54 34.15
CA ILE A 383 -15.99 9.76 32.97
C ILE A 383 -14.61 9.13 33.19
N LEU A 384 -14.10 8.40 32.18
CA LEU A 384 -12.77 7.78 32.18
C LEU A 384 -11.74 8.60 31.37
N ARG A 385 -10.45 8.35 31.62
CA ARG A 385 -9.30 8.95 30.91
C ARG A 385 -8.47 7.89 30.19
N ASP A 386 -7.74 8.33 29.16
CA ASP A 386 -6.96 7.46 28.30
C ASP A 386 -5.42 7.70 28.34
N GLY A 387 -4.82 8.34 29.36
CA GLY A 387 -3.40 8.79 29.37
C GLY A 387 -2.49 8.26 30.49
N ILE A 388 -1.15 8.40 30.33
CA ILE A 388 -0.08 7.97 31.27
C ILE A 388 1.03 9.04 31.47
N ILE A 389 1.69 9.03 32.65
CA ILE A 389 2.82 9.89 33.04
C ILE A 389 4.09 9.48 32.28
N ALA A 390 4.58 10.33 31.38
CA ALA A 390 5.90 10.18 30.75
C ALA A 390 6.75 11.45 30.93
N SER A 391 7.99 11.27 31.41
CA SER A 391 8.98 12.34 31.61
C SER A 391 9.73 12.69 30.32
N LYS A 392 9.53 13.92 29.82
CA LYS A 392 10.33 14.75 28.87
C LYS A 392 11.24 14.05 27.84
N GLN A 393 11.09 14.46 26.56
CA GLN A 393 11.98 15.40 25.86
C GLN A 393 11.28 15.89 24.56
N LYS A 394 11.37 17.20 24.28
CA LYS A 394 10.85 17.80 23.04
C LYS A 394 11.82 17.49 21.91
N GLU A 395 11.37 16.74 20.91
CA GLU A 395 12.01 16.72 19.59
C GLU A 395 11.18 17.58 18.63
N GLU A 396 11.88 18.45 17.90
CA GLU A 396 11.27 19.34 16.91
C GLU A 396 10.76 18.52 15.72
N ILE A 397 9.46 18.63 15.43
CA ILE A 397 8.83 17.94 14.30
C ILE A 397 9.36 18.54 13.00
N PHE A 398 10.24 17.81 12.32
CA PHE A 398 10.76 18.17 11.01
C PHE A 398 9.67 17.90 9.94
N MET A 399 8.90 18.92 9.58
CA MET A 399 7.91 18.83 8.50
C MET A 399 8.62 18.87 7.13
N GLY A 400 9.03 17.71 6.64
CA GLY A 400 9.58 17.56 5.29
C GLY A 400 8.52 17.65 4.18
N PRO A 401 8.92 17.92 2.92
CA PRO A 401 8.04 18.10 1.75
C PRO A 401 7.30 16.82 1.28
N GLN A 402 7.52 15.66 1.92
CA GLN A 402 6.98 14.36 1.50
C GLN A 402 5.69 13.92 2.23
N ARG A 403 5.15 14.74 3.15
CA ARG A 403 3.91 14.46 3.90
C ARG A 403 2.63 15.02 3.25
N GLY A 404 2.56 15.10 1.92
CA GLY A 404 1.43 15.74 1.22
C GLY A 404 0.12 14.93 1.26
N ASP A 405 -1.02 15.64 1.26
CA ASP A 405 -2.38 15.07 1.24
C ASP A 405 -2.76 14.24 2.46
N SER A 406 -2.29 14.62 3.65
CA SER A 406 -2.63 14.01 4.93
C SER A 406 -3.51 14.93 5.78
N LEU A 407 -4.42 14.34 6.54
CA LEU A 407 -5.16 14.97 7.64
C LEU A 407 -5.01 14.07 8.86
N ILE A 408 -4.48 14.60 9.96
CA ILE A 408 -4.44 13.91 11.25
C ILE A 408 -5.32 14.70 12.21
N ALA A 409 -6.39 14.08 12.70
CA ALA A 409 -7.34 14.68 13.63
C ALA A 409 -7.32 13.95 14.98
N TRP A 410 -6.72 14.61 15.96
CA TRP A 410 -6.59 14.14 17.33
C TRP A 410 -7.79 14.58 18.18
N SER A 411 -8.26 13.70 19.05
CA SER A 411 -9.37 13.99 19.97
C SER A 411 -9.12 15.15 20.95
N THR A 412 -7.86 15.49 21.19
CA THR A 412 -7.44 16.57 22.09
C THR A 412 -6.09 17.15 21.64
N VAL A 413 -5.79 18.39 22.03
CA VAL A 413 -4.51 19.07 21.76
C VAL A 413 -3.35 18.46 22.58
N GLN A 414 -2.12 18.62 22.09
CA GLN A 414 -0.90 18.15 22.76
C GLN A 414 -0.82 18.61 24.21
N GLY A 415 -0.48 17.67 25.09
CA GLY A 415 -0.39 17.88 26.53
C GLY A 415 -1.68 17.65 27.32
N PHE A 416 -2.83 17.33 26.68
CA PHE A 416 -4.13 17.23 27.36
C PHE A 416 -4.80 15.85 27.23
N ALA A 417 -5.72 15.56 28.17
CA ALA A 417 -6.48 14.31 28.20
C ALA A 417 -7.70 14.34 27.26
N SER A 418 -8.19 13.14 26.92
CA SER A 418 -9.40 12.92 26.12
C SER A 418 -10.48 12.23 26.97
N PHE A 419 -11.75 12.57 26.76
CA PHE A 419 -12.87 12.10 27.58
C PHE A 419 -13.67 10.97 26.92
N ARG A 420 -13.90 9.90 27.69
CA ARG A 420 -14.80 8.80 27.32
C ARG A 420 -15.84 8.52 28.39
N ASP A 421 -17.07 8.33 27.94
CA ASP A 421 -18.18 7.81 28.74
C ASP A 421 -18.25 6.28 28.62
N LYS A 422 -18.33 5.59 29.76
CA LYS A 422 -18.33 4.11 29.82
C LYS A 422 -19.48 3.45 29.04
N TYR A 423 -20.59 4.14 28.86
CA TYR A 423 -21.82 3.60 28.27
C TYR A 423 -22.14 4.18 26.90
N ASN A 424 -21.67 5.40 26.62
CA ASN A 424 -22.00 6.14 25.39
C ASN A 424 -20.82 6.31 24.43
N GLY A 425 -19.61 5.91 24.83
CA GLY A 425 -18.39 6.07 24.03
C GLY A 425 -17.71 7.43 24.21
N SER A 426 -16.73 7.71 23.37
CA SER A 426 -15.87 8.89 23.45
C SER A 426 -16.58 10.12 22.93
N TRP A 427 -16.50 11.22 23.67
CA TRP A 427 -17.18 12.46 23.28
C TRP A 427 -16.78 12.92 21.87
N TYR A 428 -15.50 12.79 21.53
CA TYR A 428 -14.95 13.15 20.24
C TYR A 428 -15.52 12.31 19.10
N ILE A 429 -15.44 10.97 19.20
CA ILE A 429 -15.91 10.08 18.14
C ILE A 429 -17.43 10.19 17.95
N GLN A 430 -18.18 10.25 19.05
CA GLN A 430 -19.63 10.42 18.98
C GLN A 430 -20.02 11.74 18.31
N GLU A 431 -19.35 12.85 18.67
CA GLU A 431 -19.63 14.16 18.07
C GLU A 431 -19.19 14.21 16.60
N PHE A 432 -18.03 13.65 16.26
CA PHE A 432 -17.56 13.51 14.89
C PHE A 432 -18.56 12.73 14.02
N CYS A 433 -19.01 11.59 14.51
CA CYS A 433 -20.01 10.78 13.83
C CYS A 433 -21.33 11.53 13.64
N ASN A 434 -21.77 12.31 14.63
CA ASN A 434 -22.99 13.10 14.54
C ASN A 434 -22.91 14.23 13.51
N GLU A 435 -21.81 14.97 13.50
CA GLU A 435 -21.59 16.04 12.53
C GLU A 435 -21.40 15.48 11.12
N LEU A 436 -20.63 14.40 10.96
CA LEU A 436 -20.46 13.73 9.67
C LEU A 436 -21.79 13.18 9.15
N TRP A 437 -22.60 12.55 10.01
CA TRP A 437 -23.94 12.06 9.62
C TRP A 437 -24.89 13.19 9.18
N ARG A 438 -24.82 14.36 9.81
CA ARG A 438 -25.73 15.48 9.52
C ARG A 438 -25.30 16.31 8.32
N PHE A 439 -24.00 16.53 8.15
CA PHE A 439 -23.46 17.52 7.23
C PHE A 439 -22.50 16.94 6.20
N GLY A 440 -22.19 15.63 6.23
CA GLY A 440 -21.22 15.02 5.32
C GLY A 440 -21.57 15.12 3.83
N ASP A 441 -22.83 15.41 3.49
CA ASP A 441 -23.29 15.62 2.12
C ASP A 441 -22.98 17.03 1.59
N VAL A 442 -22.83 18.01 2.48
CA VAL A 442 -22.74 19.44 2.13
C VAL A 442 -21.40 20.07 2.54
N ALA A 443 -20.84 19.64 3.68
CA ALA A 443 -19.62 20.15 4.27
C ALA A 443 -18.41 19.27 3.90
N ASP A 444 -17.23 19.88 3.81
CA ASP A 444 -15.98 19.12 3.73
C ASP A 444 -15.50 18.68 5.10
N LEU A 445 -14.58 17.71 5.12
CA LEU A 445 -14.14 17.08 6.36
C LEU A 445 -13.49 18.06 7.35
N VAL A 446 -12.81 19.12 6.88
CA VAL A 446 -12.24 20.15 7.76
C VAL A 446 -13.34 20.98 8.40
N GLU A 447 -14.39 21.31 7.65
CA GLU A 447 -15.59 21.96 8.21
C GLU A 447 -16.30 21.04 9.23
N ILE A 448 -16.41 19.74 8.95
CA ILE A 448 -16.96 18.76 9.90
C ILE A 448 -16.19 18.79 11.22
N PHE A 449 -14.86 18.68 11.19
CA PHE A 449 -14.05 18.74 12.41
C PHE A 449 -14.13 20.11 13.11
N THR A 450 -14.27 21.20 12.35
CA THR A 450 -14.48 22.53 12.94
C THR A 450 -15.81 22.61 13.71
N ARG A 451 -16.87 21.98 13.19
CA ARG A 451 -18.16 21.87 13.89
C ARG A 451 -18.05 20.99 15.14
N VAL A 452 -17.29 19.89 15.06
CA VAL A 452 -16.96 19.05 16.22
C VAL A 452 -16.29 19.88 17.31
N ASN A 453 -15.27 20.68 16.97
CA ASN A 453 -14.60 21.58 17.92
C ASN A 453 -15.60 22.57 18.55
N ASN A 454 -16.49 23.16 17.76
CA ASN A 454 -17.51 24.09 18.25
C ASN A 454 -18.53 23.42 19.18
N ASN A 455 -18.91 22.16 18.93
CA ASN A 455 -19.85 21.43 19.77
C ASN A 455 -19.20 20.92 21.05
N LEU A 456 -17.97 20.41 20.96
CA LEU A 456 -17.20 19.96 22.14
C LEU A 456 -16.82 21.10 23.06
N ARG A 457 -16.59 22.31 22.54
CA ARG A 457 -16.45 23.53 23.36
C ARG A 457 -17.61 23.72 24.34
N ARG A 458 -18.83 23.26 24.00
CA ARG A 458 -20.03 23.38 24.84
C ARG A 458 -20.18 22.21 25.83
N LYS A 459 -19.45 21.11 25.65
CA LYS A 459 -19.44 19.99 26.60
C LYS A 459 -18.40 20.27 27.66
N VAL A 460 -18.90 20.63 28.85
CA VAL A 460 -18.08 20.87 30.04
C VAL A 460 -18.46 19.86 31.10
N TYR A 461 -17.46 19.24 31.71
CA TYR A 461 -17.64 18.36 32.85
C TYR A 461 -16.62 18.72 33.92
N GLU A 462 -17.08 18.98 35.16
CA GLU A 462 -16.23 19.42 36.28
C GLU A 462 -15.30 20.59 35.89
N ASN A 463 -15.84 21.57 35.16
CA ASN A 463 -15.11 22.71 34.59
C ASN A 463 -13.98 22.35 33.64
N GLN A 464 -14.01 21.18 33.03
CA GLN A 464 -13.07 20.76 32.02
C GLN A 464 -13.76 20.65 30.66
N PHE A 465 -13.02 20.99 29.63
CA PHE A 465 -13.47 20.89 28.25
C PHE A 465 -12.39 20.20 27.41
N MET A 466 -12.75 19.81 26.20
CA MET A 466 -11.85 19.12 25.28
C MET A 466 -11.80 19.89 23.96
N VAL A 467 -10.59 20.13 23.48
CA VAL A 467 -10.35 20.77 22.19
C VAL A 467 -9.60 19.80 21.30
N PRO A 468 -10.26 19.16 20.32
CA PRO A 468 -9.59 18.38 19.31
C PRO A 468 -8.64 19.23 18.47
N SER A 469 -7.60 18.59 17.95
CA SER A 469 -6.56 19.21 17.14
C SER A 469 -6.51 18.59 15.75
N MET A 470 -6.17 19.40 14.74
CA MET A 470 -5.96 18.93 13.38
C MET A 470 -4.59 19.37 12.87
N LEU A 471 -3.87 18.43 12.27
CA LEU A 471 -2.69 18.69 11.44
C LEU A 471 -3.06 18.41 9.98
N LEU A 472 -2.82 19.38 9.10
CA LEU A 472 -3.27 19.34 7.71
C LEU A 472 -2.11 19.57 6.75
N SER A 473 -2.02 18.72 5.73
CA SER A 473 -1.25 18.92 4.51
C SER A 473 -2.09 18.66 3.25
N LEU A 474 -3.42 18.68 3.42
CA LEU A 474 -4.39 18.59 2.33
C LEU A 474 -4.24 19.77 1.36
N ARG A 475 -4.44 19.49 0.08
CA ARG A 475 -4.33 20.44 -1.04
C ARG A 475 -5.66 20.73 -1.74
N ALA A 476 -6.73 20.02 -1.35
CA ALA A 476 -8.10 20.24 -1.78
C ALA A 476 -9.08 19.84 -0.65
N LYS A 477 -10.36 20.20 -0.76
CA LYS A 477 -11.39 19.77 0.20
C LYS A 477 -11.67 18.28 0.08
N VAL A 478 -11.93 17.62 1.22
CA VAL A 478 -12.36 16.22 1.23
C VAL A 478 -13.87 16.18 1.46
N LYS A 479 -14.62 15.70 0.46
CA LYS A 479 -16.06 15.43 0.58
C LYS A 479 -16.33 13.98 0.18
N PHE A 480 -17.06 13.25 1.01
CA PHE A 480 -17.41 11.86 0.71
C PHE A 480 -18.81 11.78 0.09
N PRO A 481 -18.97 11.08 -1.04
CA PRO A 481 -20.28 10.91 -1.66
C PRO A 481 -21.12 9.93 -0.83
N HIS A 482 -22.34 10.32 -0.48
CA HIS A 482 -23.30 9.40 0.10
C HIS A 482 -23.66 8.30 -0.90
N VAL A 483 -23.68 7.05 -0.44
CA VAL A 483 -24.07 5.90 -1.25
C VAL A 483 -25.44 5.41 -0.76
N GLU A 484 -26.46 5.49 -1.60
CA GLU A 484 -27.76 4.84 -1.34
C GLU A 484 -27.62 3.32 -1.53
N LYS A 485 -27.16 2.60 -0.51
CA LYS A 485 -27.29 1.13 -0.44
C LYS A 485 -28.45 0.78 0.50
N ASN A 486 -29.29 -0.18 0.10
CA ASN A 486 -30.41 -0.72 0.89
C ASN A 486 -29.98 -1.00 2.36
N LYS A 487 -30.34 -0.07 3.25
CA LYS A 487 -29.83 0.09 4.64
C LYS A 487 -30.01 -1.13 5.55
N GLN A 488 -30.78 -2.13 5.15
CA GLN A 488 -31.15 -3.28 5.98
C GLN A 488 -30.23 -4.50 5.84
N ASN A 489 -29.64 -4.79 4.67
CA ASN A 489 -28.91 -6.05 4.46
C ASN A 489 -27.44 -6.02 4.92
N ALA A 490 -26.75 -4.89 4.75
CA ALA A 490 -25.36 -4.75 5.23
C ALA A 490 -25.30 -4.59 6.75
N LYS A 491 -26.20 -3.76 7.32
CA LYS A 491 -26.34 -3.56 8.77
C LYS A 491 -26.69 -4.89 9.47
N ARG A 492 -27.56 -5.70 8.87
CA ARG A 492 -27.94 -7.03 9.37
C ARG A 492 -26.79 -8.04 9.34
N LYS A 493 -26.05 -8.16 8.23
CA LYS A 493 -24.89 -9.09 8.16
C LYS A 493 -23.75 -8.73 9.11
N ILE A 494 -23.54 -7.43 9.35
CA ILE A 494 -22.48 -6.95 10.25
C ILE A 494 -22.93 -7.06 11.72
N LEU A 495 -24.19 -6.71 12.05
CA LEU A 495 -24.73 -6.97 13.39
C LEU A 495 -24.77 -8.47 13.70
N GLU A 496 -25.17 -9.33 12.75
CA GLU A 496 -25.17 -10.78 12.94
C GLU A 496 -23.76 -11.31 13.26
N ARG A 497 -22.70 -10.69 12.70
CA ARG A 497 -21.31 -11.06 12.97
C ARG A 497 -20.81 -10.56 14.32
N ILE A 498 -21.11 -9.30 14.68
CA ILE A 498 -20.75 -8.71 15.98
C ILE A 498 -21.49 -9.40 17.14
N ILE A 499 -22.77 -9.72 16.96
CA ILE A 499 -23.57 -10.48 17.94
C ILE A 499 -23.02 -11.90 18.08
N PHE A 500 -22.67 -12.56 16.97
CA PHE A 500 -22.12 -13.91 17.01
C PHE A 500 -20.79 -13.97 17.79
N GLU A 501 -19.90 -13.00 17.59
CA GLU A 501 -18.61 -12.94 18.27
C GLU A 501 -18.76 -12.62 19.78
N ASN A 502 -19.62 -11.66 20.14
CA ASN A 502 -19.91 -11.34 21.55
C ASN A 502 -20.59 -12.49 22.32
N VAL A 503 -21.52 -13.21 21.67
CA VAL A 503 -22.19 -14.39 22.27
C VAL A 503 -21.21 -15.56 22.42
N PHE A 504 -20.23 -15.68 21.52
CA PHE A 504 -19.20 -16.71 21.58
C PHE A 504 -18.21 -16.48 22.74
N GLU A 505 -17.85 -15.23 23.02
CA GLU A 505 -17.04 -14.90 24.22
C GLU A 505 -17.79 -15.14 25.53
N GLU A 506 -19.07 -14.77 25.60
CA GLU A 506 -19.89 -15.04 26.80
C GLU A 506 -20.08 -16.54 27.06
N PHE A 507 -20.07 -17.34 25.98
CA PHE A 507 -20.12 -18.80 26.02
C PHE A 507 -18.83 -19.43 26.54
N LEU A 508 -17.66 -18.92 26.13
CA LEU A 508 -16.35 -19.37 26.61
C LEU A 508 -16.16 -19.07 28.10
N LEU A 509 -16.71 -17.94 28.59
CA LEU A 509 -16.62 -17.53 29.99
C LEU A 509 -17.51 -18.32 30.97
N LYS A 510 -18.58 -18.99 30.49
CA LYS A 510 -19.60 -19.65 31.35
C LYS A 510 -19.63 -21.19 31.29
N ASN A 511 -18.48 -21.83 31.06
CA ASN A 511 -18.31 -23.30 31.04
C ASN A 511 -19.04 -24.04 29.89
N GLY A 512 -18.87 -23.58 28.65
CA GLY A 512 -18.77 -24.48 27.48
C GLY A 512 -19.90 -25.51 27.25
N ASP A 513 -21.16 -25.20 27.58
CA ASP A 513 -22.28 -26.13 27.36
C ASP A 513 -22.94 -25.93 25.98
N LEU A 514 -22.56 -26.77 25.00
CA LEU A 514 -23.03 -26.71 23.61
C LEU A 514 -24.57 -26.64 23.45
N ILE A 515 -25.32 -27.15 24.43
CA ILE A 515 -26.79 -27.12 24.42
C ILE A 515 -27.30 -25.69 24.66
N ARG A 516 -26.61 -24.93 25.53
CA ARG A 516 -26.92 -23.55 25.86
C ARG A 516 -26.61 -22.60 24.70
N LEU A 517 -25.51 -22.84 23.98
CA LEU A 517 -25.14 -22.10 22.76
C LEU A 517 -26.21 -22.27 21.66
N LYS A 518 -26.68 -23.51 21.45
CA LYS A 518 -27.76 -23.78 20.49
C LYS A 518 -29.07 -23.07 20.85
N ASN A 519 -29.37 -22.89 22.13
CA ASN A 519 -30.57 -22.18 22.57
C ASN A 519 -30.43 -20.64 22.50
N LEU A 520 -29.21 -20.11 22.67
CA LEU A 520 -28.89 -18.69 22.52
C LEU A 520 -28.88 -18.24 21.05
N ILE A 521 -28.34 -19.06 20.13
CA ILE A 521 -28.36 -18.78 18.69
C ILE A 521 -29.78 -18.82 18.10
N LYS A 522 -30.71 -19.52 18.75
CA LYS A 522 -32.09 -19.72 18.28
C LYS A 522 -33.06 -18.64 18.77
N LYS A 523 -32.66 -17.84 19.78
CA LYS A 523 -33.43 -16.73 20.35
C LYS A 523 -32.98 -15.44 19.70
#